data_AF-A0A4P1S1F1-F1
#
_entry.id   AF-A0A4P1S1F1-F1
#
_cell.length_a   1.000
_cell.length_b   1.000
_cell.length_c   1.000
_cell.angle_alpha   90.00
_cell.angle_beta   90.00
_cell.angle_gamma   90.00
#
_symmetry.space_group_name_H-M   'P 1'
#
loop_
_entity.id
_entity.type
_entity.pdbx_description
1 polymer ?
#
loop_
_entity_poly.entity_id
_entity_poly.type
_entity_poly.pdbx_seq_one_letter_code
_entity_poly.pdbx_strand_id
1 'polypeptide(L)' 'NGSETTVKRFRKEGKVAVLAPANHNMTPIRVPLKDVEIQGVVIGVVRKY' A
#
# COMPACT_ATOMS: atom_id res chain seq x y z
N ASN A 1 -2.56 -1.99 -17.03
CA ASN A 1 -3.29 -3.21 -16.62
C ASN A 1 -2.93 -3.54 -15.18
N GLY A 2 -3.53 -2.82 -14.21
CA GLY A 2 -3.30 -3.02 -12.78
C GLY A 2 -3.94 -4.32 -12.31
N SER A 3 -3.14 -5.37 -12.16
CA SER A 3 -3.61 -6.72 -11.82
C SER A 3 -4.27 -6.80 -10.45
N GLU A 4 -3.84 -5.96 -9.50
CA GLU A 4 -4.35 -5.91 -8.14
C GLU A 4 -4.28 -4.49 -7.57
N THR A 5 -5.10 -4.19 -6.56
CA THR A 5 -5.12 -2.90 -5.86
C THR A 5 -5.26 -3.14 -4.37
N THR A 6 -4.58 -2.33 -3.55
CA THR A 6 -4.61 -2.47 -2.09
C THR A 6 -4.49 -1.12 -1.39
N VAL A 7 -5.02 -1.04 -0.17
CA VAL A 7 -4.85 0.10 0.73
C VAL A 7 -3.92 -0.31 1.86
N LYS A 8 -2.72 0.27 1.88
CA LYS A 8 -1.67 -0.02 2.87
C LYS A 8 -0.91 1.26 3.20
N ARG A 9 -0.18 1.27 4.31
CA ARG A 9 0.75 2.35 4.60
C ARG A 9 1.97 2.21 3.70
N PHE A 10 2.17 3.19 2.82
CA PHE A 10 3.31 3.25 1.91
C PHE A 10 4.53 3.87 2.61
N ARG A 11 5.70 3.26 2.43
CA ARG A 11 7.02 3.84 2.75
C ARG A 11 7.97 3.57 1.59
N LYS A 12 8.90 4.51 1.36
CA LYS A 12 9.96 4.37 0.35
C LYS A 12 11.29 4.10 1.03
N GLU A 13 11.94 3.00 0.65
CA GLU A 13 13.28 2.61 1.10
C GLU A 13 14.18 2.49 -0.14
N GLY A 14 14.79 3.61 -0.54
CA GLY A 14 15.58 3.69 -1.78
C GLY A 14 14.76 3.35 -3.03
N LYS A 15 15.08 2.22 -3.68
CA LYS A 15 14.39 1.70 -4.87
C LYS A 15 13.27 0.71 -4.55
N VAL A 16 12.97 0.49 -3.27
CA VAL A 16 11.94 -0.44 -2.80
C VAL A 16 10.77 0.34 -2.22
N ALA A 17 9.56 -0.03 -2.61
CA ALA A 17 8.33 0.36 -1.95
C ALA A 17 7.98 -0.69 -0.89
N VAL A 18 7.71 -0.23 0.33
CA VAL A 18 7.25 -1.06 1.44
C VAL A 18 5.79 -0.73 1.71
N LEU A 19 4.92 -1.72 1.50
CA LEU A 19 3.49 -1.62 1.74
C LEU A 19 3.14 -2.35 3.04
N ALA A 20 3.05 -1.60 4.13
CA ALA A 20 2.77 -2.15 5.46
C ALA A 20 1.25 -2.28 5.71
N PRO A 21 0.76 -3.46 6.09
CA PRO A 21 -0.62 -3.63 6.51
C PRO A 21 -0.89 -2.93 7.84
N ALA A 22 -2.16 -2.60 8.11
CA ALA A 22 -2.58 -2.10 9.42
C ALA A 22 -2.70 -3.23 10.47
N ASN A 23 -2.78 -4.50 10.02
CA ASN A 23 -2.77 -5.68 10.87
C ASN A 23 -1.34 -6.16 11.10
N HIS A 24 -0.88 -6.17 12.35
CA HIS A 24 0.50 -6.55 12.73
C HIS A 24 0.81 -8.03 12.50
N ASN A 25 -0.20 -8.90 12.40
CA ASN A 25 -0.01 -10.32 12.12
C ASN A 25 0.31 -10.61 10.65
N MET A 26 0.26 -9.59 9.79
CA MET A 26 0.55 -9.71 8.36
C MET A 26 1.93 -9.13 8.04
N THR A 27 2.69 -9.86 7.23
CA THR A 27 4.01 -9.40 6.77
C THR A 27 3.88 -8.22 5.78
N PRO A 28 4.75 -7.19 5.87
CA PRO A 28 4.83 -6.15 4.86
C PRO A 28 5.20 -6.68 3.48
N ILE A 29 4.63 -6.08 2.44
CA ILE A 29 4.98 -6.39 1.05
C ILE A 29 6.11 -5.46 0.61
N ARG A 30 7.18 -6.02 0.03
CA ARG A 30 8.33 -5.27 -0.46
C ARG A 30 8.45 -5.51 -1.96
N VAL A 31 8.34 -4.45 -2.75
CA VAL A 31 8.33 -4.53 -4.22
C VAL A 31 9.18 -3.42 -4.82
N PRO A 32 9.72 -3.58 -6.04
CA PRO A 32 10.44 -2.49 -6.70
C PRO A 32 9.54 -1.28 -6.88
N LEU A 33 10.07 -0.08 -6.59
CA LEU A 33 9.29 1.15 -6.64
C LEU A 33 8.71 1.44 -8.03
N LYS A 34 9.42 1.02 -9.09
CA LYS A 34 8.98 1.17 -10.49
C LYS A 34 7.73 0.34 -10.85
N ASP A 35 7.42 -0.68 -10.05
CA ASP A 35 6.31 -1.60 -10.29
C ASP A 35 5.07 -1.22 -9.47
N VAL A 36 5.12 -0.09 -8.74
CA VAL A 36 4.03 0.42 -7.90
C VAL A 36 3.53 1.74 -8.43
N GLU A 37 2.22 1.81 -8.66
CA GLU A 37 1.52 3.03 -9.02
C GLU A 37 0.66 3.52 -7.83
N ILE A 38 0.90 4.74 -7.36
CA ILE A 38 0.11 5.34 -6.27
C ILE A 38 -1.11 6.02 -6.86
N GLN A 39 -2.29 5.45 -6.59
CA GLN A 39 -3.57 5.98 -7.10
C GLN A 39 -4.08 7.21 -6.32
N GLY A 40 -3.58 7.44 -5.09
CA GLY A 40 -3.98 8.58 -4.27
C GLY A 40 -3.64 8.42 -2.79
N VAL A 41 -4.15 9.33 -1.97
CA VAL A 41 -4.00 9.34 -0.51
C VAL A 41 -5.36 9.12 0.13
N VAL A 42 -5.43 8.21 1.11
CA VAL A 42 -6.66 7.99 1.90
C VAL A 42 -6.84 9.16 2.85
N ILE A 43 -7.98 9.86 2.75
CA ILE A 43 -8.29 11.06 3.55
C ILE A 43 -9.40 10.84 4.59
N GLY A 44 -10.10 9.72 4.54
CA GLY A 44 -11.21 9.44 5.45
C GLY A 44 -11.81 8.07 5.23
N VAL A 45 -12.68 7.66 6.14
CA VAL A 45 -13.40 6.39 6.10
C VAL A 45 -14.88 6.66 6.34
N VAL A 46 -15.74 6.13 5.48
CA VAL A 46 -17.20 6.11 5.69
C VAL A 46 -17.59 4.68 6.02
N ARG A 47 -18.34 4.49 7.12
CA ARG A 47 -18.84 3.18 7.51
C ARG A 47 -20.36 3.24 7.61
N LYS A 48 -21.03 2.38 6.86
CA LYS A 48 -22.46 2.10 7.02
C LYS A 48 -22.60 0.85 7.88
N TYR A 49 -23.48 0.92 8.87
CA TYR A 49 -23.90 -0.21 9.71
C TYR A 49 -25.26 -0.72 9.25
#